data_AF-A0A9P6RY31-F1
#
_entry.id   AF-A0A9P6RY31-F1
#
_cell.length_a   1.000
_cell.length_b   1.000
_cell.length_c   1.000
_cell.angle_alpha   90.00
_cell.angle_beta   90.00
_cell.angle_gamma   90.00
#
_symmetry.space_group_name_H-M   'P 1'
#
loop_
_entity.id
_entity.type
_entity.pdbx_description
1 polymer ?
#
loop_
_entity_poly.entity_id
_entity_poly.type
_entity_poly.pdbx_seq_one_letter_code
_entity_poly.pdbx_strand_id
1 'polypeptide(L)'
;EIVEDLKKEDQDGDLHVMDFAPTGMAKLMMYEQHVTRMRLKNELGEFKDGPHLFWRKYKGLHSELATVARRFLCIQSTSCEAERVFSKAGYLTSNRRSGLSTPHLRNILFSNSITKALTALQTEREK
;
A
#
# COMPACT_ATOMS: atom_id res chain seq x y z
N GLU A 1 13.35 -57.20 3.31
CA GLU A 1 13.47 -55.86 3.93
C GLU A 1 13.65 -54.83 2.82
N ILE A 2 12.58 -54.13 2.45
CA ILE A 2 12.56 -53.11 1.37
C ILE A 2 12.06 -51.78 1.96
N VAL A 3 12.43 -51.48 3.21
CA VAL A 3 11.97 -50.26 3.88
C VAL A 3 13.09 -49.74 4.78
N GLU A 4 14.17 -49.21 4.20
CA GLU A 4 15.05 -48.30 4.96
C GLU A 4 16.02 -47.42 4.15
N ASP A 5 15.84 -47.21 2.84
CA ASP A 5 16.77 -46.39 2.02
C ASP A 5 16.17 -45.08 1.47
N LEU A 6 15.26 -44.44 2.22
CA LEU A 6 14.76 -43.10 1.86
C LEU A 6 14.96 -42.09 2.99
N LYS A 7 16.21 -41.87 3.39
CA LYS A 7 16.59 -40.63 4.10
C LYS A 7 18.09 -40.33 4.04
N LYS A 8 18.37 -39.28 3.25
CA LYS A 8 19.44 -38.26 3.31
C LYS A 8 20.67 -38.45 2.44
N GLU A 9 21.18 -37.28 2.03
CA GLU A 9 22.36 -36.93 1.20
C GLU A 9 21.96 -36.75 -0.28
N ASP A 10 21.95 -35.56 -0.91
CA ASP A 10 22.62 -34.27 -0.68
C ASP A 10 21.72 -33.10 -1.19
N GLN A 11 21.54 -32.01 -0.44
CA GLN A 11 22.29 -30.73 -0.54
C GLN A 11 22.45 -30.16 -1.96
N ASP A 12 21.89 -28.95 -2.10
CA ASP A 12 22.30 -27.91 -3.06
C ASP A 12 22.19 -28.25 -4.55
N GLY A 13 20.99 -28.69 -4.95
CA GLY A 13 20.51 -28.53 -6.32
C GLY A 13 20.13 -27.07 -6.58
N ASP A 14 21.15 -26.24 -6.77
CA ASP A 14 21.07 -24.92 -7.38
C ASP A 14 20.08 -24.97 -8.55
N LEU A 15 18.87 -24.44 -8.35
CA LEU A 15 17.89 -24.31 -9.41
C LEU A 15 18.46 -23.23 -10.32
N HIS A 16 19.30 -23.69 -11.26
CA HIS A 16 19.90 -22.91 -12.31
C HIS A 16 18.85 -21.95 -12.83
N VAL A 17 19.13 -20.68 -12.57
CA VAL A 17 18.41 -19.52 -13.09
C VAL A 17 18.17 -19.78 -14.57
N MET A 18 16.90 -19.96 -14.96
CA MET A 18 16.52 -19.81 -16.35
C MET A 18 16.72 -18.34 -16.68
N ASP A 19 17.89 -18.02 -17.24
CA ASP A 19 18.30 -16.70 -17.77
C ASP A 19 17.52 -16.32 -19.04
N PHE A 20 16.22 -16.55 -19.04
CA PHE A 20 15.31 -15.70 -19.79
C PHE A 20 14.63 -14.83 -18.75
N ALA A 21 15.12 -13.60 -18.59
CA ALA A 21 14.36 -12.56 -17.91
C ALA A 21 12.93 -12.63 -18.49
N PRO A 22 11.91 -13.05 -17.73
CA PRO A 22 10.61 -13.26 -18.30
C PRO A 22 10.17 -11.92 -18.85
N THR A 23 9.97 -11.84 -20.18
CA THR A 23 9.35 -10.69 -20.85
C THR A 23 8.20 -10.24 -19.98
N GLY A 24 7.97 -8.93 -19.83
CA GLY A 24 6.95 -8.40 -18.89
C GLY A 24 5.61 -9.15 -18.93
N MET A 25 5.24 -9.71 -20.09
CA MET A 25 4.12 -10.63 -20.29
C MET A 25 4.14 -11.91 -19.44
N ALA A 26 5.26 -12.62 -19.31
CA ALA A 26 5.33 -13.82 -18.47
C ALA A 26 5.17 -13.46 -16.99
N LYS A 27 5.70 -12.31 -16.57
CA LYS A 27 5.48 -11.77 -15.22
C LYS A 27 4.00 -11.41 -14.98
N LEU A 28 3.37 -10.78 -15.97
CA LEU A 28 1.93 -10.47 -15.95
C LEU A 28 1.07 -11.73 -15.90
N MET A 29 1.37 -12.74 -16.71
CA MET A 29 0.65 -14.02 -16.69
C MET A 29 0.74 -14.70 -15.32
N MET A 30 1.93 -14.71 -14.69
CA MET A 30 2.07 -15.23 -13.33
C MET A 30 1.22 -14.44 -12.32
N TYR A 31 1.12 -13.12 -12.46
CA TYR A 31 0.27 -12.29 -11.62
C TYR A 31 -1.22 -12.60 -11.83
N GLU A 32 -1.70 -12.67 -13.07
CA GLU A 32 -3.10 -12.97 -13.37
C GLU A 32 -3.52 -14.35 -12.84
N GLN A 33 -2.65 -15.35 -13.03
CA GLN A 33 -2.88 -16.71 -12.55
C GLN A 33 -2.93 -16.75 -11.02
N HIS A 34 -2.04 -16.01 -10.35
CA HIS A 34 -2.02 -15.89 -8.90
C HIS A 34 -3.29 -15.19 -8.35
N VAL A 35 -3.73 -14.09 -8.97
CA VAL A 35 -4.96 -13.38 -8.56
C VAL A 35 -6.19 -14.25 -8.75
N THR A 36 -6.27 -14.97 -9.87
CA THR A 36 -7.35 -15.92 -10.15
C THR A 36 -7.38 -17.04 -9.10
N ARG A 37 -6.21 -17.56 -8.71
CA ARG A 37 -6.08 -18.57 -7.65
C ARG A 37 -6.56 -18.03 -6.30
N MET A 38 -6.21 -16.81 -5.94
CA MET A 38 -6.67 -16.16 -4.71
C MET A 38 -8.19 -15.95 -4.70
N ARG A 39 -8.77 -15.61 -5.85
CA ARG A 39 -10.23 -15.49 -6.02
C ARG A 39 -10.95 -16.81 -5.84
N LEU A 40 -10.43 -17.88 -6.42
CA LEU A 40 -10.99 -19.23 -6.29
C LEU A 40 -10.95 -19.76 -4.85
N LYS A 41 -9.88 -19.44 -4.11
CA LYS A 41 -9.72 -19.85 -2.71
C LYS A 41 -10.44 -18.94 -1.69
N ASN A 42 -11.13 -17.89 -2.15
CA ASN A 42 -11.73 -16.86 -1.31
C ASN A 42 -10.74 -16.18 -0.33
N GLU A 43 -9.44 -16.22 -0.65
CA GLU A 43 -8.34 -15.65 0.15
C GLU A 43 -8.18 -14.14 -0.04
N LEU A 44 -8.95 -13.54 -0.96
CA LEU A 44 -9.01 -12.10 -1.16
C LEU A 44 -9.57 -11.35 0.06
N GLY A 45 -10.28 -12.06 0.96
CA GLY A 45 -10.87 -11.50 2.17
C GLY A 45 -11.94 -10.45 1.88
N GLU A 46 -12.82 -10.20 2.84
CA GLU A 46 -13.63 -8.99 2.78
C GLU A 46 -12.66 -7.80 2.85
N PHE A 47 -12.70 -6.89 1.88
CA PHE A 47 -11.89 -5.65 1.86
C PHE A 47 -12.26 -4.65 2.99
N LYS A 48 -12.72 -5.15 4.14
CA LYS A 48 -13.16 -4.38 5.31
C LYS A 48 -12.11 -3.38 5.77
N ASP A 49 -10.83 -3.78 5.74
CA ASP A 49 -9.73 -2.93 6.21
C ASP A 49 -9.05 -2.15 5.06
N GLY A 50 -9.61 -2.20 3.85
CA GLY A 50 -9.15 -1.44 2.68
C GLY A 50 -8.07 -2.15 1.83
N PRO A 51 -8.05 -1.87 0.51
CA PRO A 51 -7.22 -2.61 -0.44
C PRO A 51 -5.71 -2.39 -0.27
N HIS A 52 -5.29 -1.31 0.37
CA HIS A 52 -3.88 -1.01 0.62
C HIS A 52 -3.23 -1.99 1.63
N LEU A 53 -4.01 -2.53 2.58
CA LEU A 53 -3.51 -3.52 3.55
C LEU A 53 -3.31 -4.90 2.92
N PHE A 54 -4.15 -5.27 1.96
CA PHE A 54 -3.94 -6.46 1.15
C PHE A 54 -2.57 -6.42 0.47
N TRP A 55 -2.25 -5.34 -0.24
CA TRP A 55 -0.94 -5.18 -0.87
C TRP A 55 0.23 -5.02 0.12
N ARG A 56 -0.04 -4.69 1.40
CA ARG A 56 0.97 -4.74 2.47
C ARG A 56 1.29 -6.19 2.84
N LYS A 57 0.27 -7.05 2.99
CA LYS A 57 0.41 -8.48 3.31
C LYS A 57 1.14 -9.26 2.20
N TYR A 58 0.83 -8.98 0.94
CA TYR A 58 1.39 -9.72 -0.22
C TYR A 58 2.66 -9.07 -0.83
N LYS A 59 3.29 -8.12 -0.13
CA LYS A 59 4.51 -7.44 -0.60
C LYS A 59 5.67 -8.42 -0.87
N GLY A 60 5.78 -9.51 -0.10
CA GLY A 60 6.84 -10.50 -0.27
C GLY A 60 6.72 -11.31 -1.55
N LEU A 61 5.49 -11.52 -2.04
CA LEU A 61 5.24 -12.32 -3.23
C LEU A 61 5.29 -11.47 -4.50
N HIS A 62 4.74 -10.24 -4.43
CA HIS A 62 4.59 -9.35 -5.59
C HIS A 62 5.17 -7.97 -5.27
N SER A 63 6.48 -7.88 -5.06
CA SER A 63 7.16 -6.68 -4.54
C SER A 63 6.96 -5.43 -5.41
N GLU A 64 7.11 -5.57 -6.73
CA GLU A 64 6.95 -4.48 -7.70
C GLU A 64 5.49 -4.03 -7.81
N LEU A 65 4.58 -4.98 -8.06
CA LEU A 65 3.16 -4.71 -8.21
C LEU A 65 2.55 -4.14 -6.92
N ALA A 66 2.91 -4.69 -5.75
CA ALA A 66 2.45 -4.18 -4.48
C ALA A 66 2.95 -2.76 -4.20
N THR A 67 4.15 -2.40 -4.69
CA THR A 67 4.68 -1.04 -4.55
C THR A 67 3.91 -0.05 -5.40
N VAL A 68 3.61 -0.42 -6.65
CA VAL A 68 2.78 0.38 -7.55
C VAL A 68 1.36 0.50 -7.00
N ALA A 69 0.71 -0.62 -6.68
CA ALA A 69 -0.65 -0.65 -6.19
C ALA A 69 -0.84 0.19 -4.92
N ARG A 70 0.07 0.12 -3.93
CA ARG A 70 -0.01 0.97 -2.74
C ARG A 70 0.11 2.46 -3.04
N ARG A 71 0.86 2.86 -4.07
CA ARG A 71 0.93 4.28 -4.47
C ARG A 71 -0.36 4.74 -5.13
N PHE A 72 -0.88 3.97 -6.08
CA PHE A 72 -2.08 4.34 -6.84
C PHE A 72 -3.36 4.25 -5.99
N LEU A 73 -3.50 3.26 -5.12
CA LEU A 73 -4.69 3.10 -4.27
C LEU A 73 -4.81 4.17 -3.18
N CYS A 74 -3.73 4.88 -2.85
CA CYS A 74 -3.77 6.01 -1.92
C CYS A 74 -4.17 7.34 -2.59
N ILE A 75 -4.24 7.39 -3.92
CA ILE A 75 -4.65 8.58 -4.66
C ILE A 75 -6.16 8.75 -4.48
N GLN A 76 -6.56 9.93 -4.03
CA GLN A 76 -7.97 10.27 -3.93
C GLN A 76 -8.57 10.42 -5.33
N SER A 77 -9.77 9.89 -5.53
CA SER A 77 -10.48 9.97 -6.81
C SER A 77 -10.96 11.40 -7.13
N THR A 78 -11.12 12.24 -6.09
CA THR A 78 -11.71 13.58 -6.22
C THR A 78 -10.86 14.66 -5.55
N SER A 79 -11.07 15.92 -5.95
CA SER A 79 -10.47 17.10 -5.35
C SER A 79 -11.11 17.51 -4.00
N CYS A 80 -12.18 16.84 -3.56
CA CYS A 80 -12.99 17.28 -2.42
C CYS A 80 -12.18 17.44 -1.11
N GLU A 81 -11.21 16.57 -0.85
CA GLU A 81 -10.35 16.70 0.33
C GLU A 81 -9.43 17.92 0.26
N ALA A 82 -8.89 18.22 -0.92
CA ALA A 82 -8.11 19.43 -1.15
C ALA A 82 -8.99 20.69 -1.02
N GLU A 83 -10.18 20.68 -1.61
CA GLU A 83 -11.17 21.77 -1.49
C GLU A 83 -11.57 22.01 -0.03
N ARG A 84 -11.74 20.95 0.78
CA ARG A 84 -12.05 21.07 2.20
C ARG A 84 -10.92 21.74 2.99
N VAL A 85 -9.66 21.44 2.65
CA VAL A 85 -8.49 22.14 3.23
C VAL A 85 -8.46 23.60 2.79
N PHE A 86 -8.69 23.88 1.50
CA PHE A 86 -8.71 25.23 0.96
C PHE A 86 -9.90 26.06 1.45
N SER A 87 -11.05 25.46 1.69
CA SER A 87 -12.21 26.14 2.28
C SER A 87 -11.92 26.61 3.70
N LYS A 88 -11.27 25.75 4.51
CA LYS A 88 -10.82 26.12 5.86
C LYS A 88 -9.74 27.21 5.82
N ALA A 89 -8.79 27.09 4.89
CA ALA A 89 -7.78 28.12 4.68
C ALA A 89 -8.43 29.46 4.26
N GLY A 90 -9.40 29.40 3.34
CA GLY A 90 -10.19 30.53 2.86
C GLY A 90 -10.96 31.21 3.99
N TYR A 91 -11.54 30.44 4.91
CA TYR A 91 -12.17 31.00 6.10
C TYR A 91 -11.16 31.76 6.98
N LEU A 92 -9.96 31.19 7.19
CA LEU A 92 -8.90 31.81 7.98
C LEU A 92 -8.36 33.10 7.34
N THR A 93 -8.27 33.16 6.00
CA THR A 93 -7.80 34.35 5.29
C THR A 93 -8.86 35.41 5.09
N SER A 94 -10.14 35.04 5.01
CA SER A 94 -11.23 35.96 4.66
C SER A 94 -11.98 36.53 5.87
N ASN A 95 -12.17 35.74 6.94
CA ASN A 95 -13.09 36.09 8.02
C ASN A 95 -12.42 36.73 9.25
N ARG A 96 -11.08 36.86 9.23
CA ARG A 96 -10.30 37.65 10.18
C ARG A 96 -9.43 38.60 9.37
N ARG A 97 -9.35 39.86 9.76
CA ARG A 97 -8.30 40.82 9.35
C ARG A 97 -6.90 40.39 9.85
N SER A 98 -6.62 39.08 9.88
CA SER A 98 -5.30 38.57 10.21
C SER A 98 -4.39 38.91 9.04
N GLY A 99 -3.45 39.82 9.26
CA GLY A 99 -2.28 40.00 8.40
C GLY A 99 -1.37 38.78 8.46
N LEU A 100 -1.94 37.59 8.27
CA LEU A 100 -1.24 36.33 8.30
C LEU A 100 -0.55 36.18 6.95
N SER A 101 0.76 36.19 6.96
CA SER A 101 1.53 35.97 5.75
C SER A 101 1.29 34.54 5.23
N THR A 102 1.36 34.37 3.90
CA THR A 102 1.20 33.06 3.23
C THR A 102 2.08 31.95 3.84
N PRO A 103 3.35 32.20 4.24
CA PRO A 103 4.17 31.19 4.91
C PRO A 103 3.58 30.75 6.27
N HIS A 104 3.03 31.69 7.04
CA HIS A 104 2.46 31.40 8.35
C HIS A 104 1.18 30.57 8.23
N LEU A 105 0.34 30.87 7.22
CA LEU A 105 -0.85 30.09 6.90
C LEU A 105 -0.49 28.64 6.54
N ARG A 106 0.53 28.46 5.69
CA ARG A 106 1.03 27.14 5.31
C ARG A 106 1.47 26.32 6.53
N ASN A 107 2.18 26.95 7.46
CA ASN A 107 2.64 26.29 8.68
C ASN A 107 1.47 25.85 9.56
N ILE A 108 0.44 26.68 9.72
CA ILE A 108 -0.75 26.31 10.49
C ILE A 108 -1.48 25.12 9.85
N LEU A 109 -1.67 25.15 8.52
CA LEU A 109 -2.32 24.06 7.80
C LEU A 109 -1.54 22.75 7.91
N PHE A 110 -0.21 22.82 7.80
CA PHE A 110 0.68 21.68 7.93
C PHE A 110 0.69 21.11 9.35
N SER A 111 0.79 21.96 10.37
CA SER A 111 0.70 21.50 11.77
C SER A 111 -0.63 20.83 12.04
N ASN A 112 -1.74 21.41 11.53
CA ASN A 112 -3.07 20.81 11.70
C ASN A 112 -3.21 19.45 11.01
N SER A 113 -2.61 19.26 9.83
CA SER A 113 -2.66 17.96 9.13
C SER A 113 -1.84 16.90 9.86
N ILE A 114 -0.64 17.25 10.36
CA ILE A 114 0.20 16.33 11.12
C ILE A 114 -0.47 15.93 12.43
N THR A 115 -1.01 16.88 13.20
CA THR A 115 -1.66 16.57 14.48
C THR A 115 -2.78 15.55 14.28
N LYS A 116 -3.61 15.70 13.24
CA LYS A 116 -4.67 14.73 12.92
C LYS A 116 -4.11 13.35 12.59
N ALA A 117 -3.07 13.29 11.75
CA ALA A 117 -2.44 12.03 11.38
C ALA A 117 -1.85 11.32 12.62
N LEU A 118 -1.15 12.06 13.48
CA LEU A 118 -0.56 11.52 14.71
C LEU A 118 -1.64 11.01 15.69
N THR A 119 -2.73 11.75 15.88
CA THR A 119 -3.83 11.29 16.75
C THR A 119 -4.46 10.00 16.21
N ALA A 120 -4.65 9.89 14.89
CA ALA A 120 -5.20 8.67 14.29
C ALA A 120 -4.27 7.46 14.50
N LEU A 121 -2.95 7.65 14.32
CA LEU A 121 -1.96 6.60 14.57
C LEU A 121 -1.89 6.18 16.04
N GLN A 122 -2.02 7.12 16.98
CA GLN A 122 -2.12 6.80 18.40
C GLN A 122 -3.36 5.94 18.68
N THR A 123 -4.50 6.28 18.08
CA THR A 123 -5.74 5.52 18.25
C THR A 123 -5.66 4.11 17.68
N GLU A 124 -4.91 3.91 16.59
CA GLU A 124 -4.66 2.58 16.00
C GLU A 124 -3.69 1.75 16.85
N ARG A 125 -2.76 2.37 17.58
CA ARG A 125 -1.79 1.68 18.43
C ARG A 125 -2.39 1.20 19.76
N GLU A 126 -3.43 1.87 20.23
CA GLU A 126 -4.14 1.56 21.48
C GLU A 126 -5.23 0.48 21.32
N LYS A 127 -5.52 0.06 20.09
CA LYS A 127 -6.46 -1.03 19.75
C LYS A 127 -5.72 -2.36 19.53
#